data_AF-A0A1Q6M303-F1
#
_entry.id   AF-A0A1Q6M303-F1
#
_cell.length_a   1.000
_cell.length_b   1.000
_cell.length_c   1.000
_cell.angle_alpha   90.00
_cell.angle_beta   90.00
_cell.angle_gamma   90.00
#
_symmetry.space_group_name_H-M   'P 1'
#
loop_
_entity.id
_entity.type
_entity.pdbx_description
1 polymer ?
#
loop_
_entity_poly.entity_id
_entity_poly.type
_entity_poly.pdbx_seq_one_letter_code
_entity_poly.pdbx_strand_id
1 'polypeptide(L)'
;MTDYFEIIIIEIPKVVKAYKKTPNDEVLQWMLFLDNPEKEEVTRIMEENKDIKEAKEELERISQDDILRRKALNRTLEIADKLQLKKEAEEALEKGKNIGLKEKTNEVVIKLKEMNLPIEQIAKAVELNEEDVKEILNEKK
;
A
#
# COMPACT_ATOMS: atom_id res chain seq x y z
N MET A 1 16.72 -8.49 -40.82
CA MET A 1 16.21 -9.28 -39.68
C MET A 1 17.38 -10.10 -39.21
N THR A 2 17.83 -9.87 -37.98
CA THR A 2 19.06 -10.44 -37.43
C THR A 2 18.79 -11.88 -36.99
N ASP A 3 19.64 -12.83 -37.35
CA ASP A 3 19.61 -14.26 -36.97
C ASP A 3 19.85 -14.51 -35.46
N TYR A 4 19.56 -13.54 -34.58
CA TYR A 4 20.00 -13.50 -33.18
C TYR A 4 18.92 -13.91 -32.17
N PHE A 5 17.72 -14.29 -32.60
CA PHE A 5 16.63 -14.65 -31.70
C PHE A 5 15.90 -15.89 -32.18
N GLU A 6 16.08 -17.01 -31.48
CA GLU A 6 15.37 -18.26 -31.70
C GLU A 6 14.32 -18.43 -30.59
N ILE A 7 13.06 -18.67 -30.98
CA ILE A 7 11.98 -18.97 -30.04
C ILE A 7 11.66 -20.46 -30.19
N ILE A 8 11.90 -21.23 -29.13
CA ILE A 8 11.50 -22.64 -29.06
C ILE A 8 10.22 -22.72 -28.23
N ILE A 9 9.12 -23.12 -28.86
CA ILE A 9 7.83 -23.31 -28.18
C ILE A 9 7.76 -24.75 -27.70
N ILE A 10 7.71 -24.94 -26.38
CA ILE A 10 7.63 -26.24 -25.74
C ILE A 10 6.28 -26.38 -25.03
N GLU A 11 5.61 -27.51 -25.23
CA GLU A 11 4.37 -27.83 -24.53
C GLU A 11 4.66 -28.68 -23.28
N ILE A 12 4.40 -28.13 -22.10
CA ILE A 12 4.57 -28.83 -20.81
C ILE A 12 3.89 -30.22 -20.77
N PRO A 13 2.66 -30.42 -21.29
CA PRO A 13 2.04 -31.75 -21.29
C PRO A 13 2.82 -32.81 -22.09
N LYS A 14 3.57 -32.41 -23.13
CA LYS A 14 4.42 -33.33 -23.90
C LYS A 14 5.65 -33.73 -23.11
N VAL A 15 6.25 -32.79 -22.37
CA VAL A 15 7.37 -33.04 -21.46
C VAL A 15 6.98 -34.06 -20.38
N VAL A 16 5.85 -33.87 -19.71
CA VAL A 16 5.38 -34.80 -18.66
C VAL A 16 5.15 -36.21 -19.21
N LYS A 17 4.63 -36.33 -20.44
CA LYS A 17 4.45 -37.63 -21.10
C LYS A 17 5.77 -38.27 -21.53
N ALA A 18 6.73 -37.48 -21.98
CA ALA A 18 8.05 -37.96 -22.37
C ALA A 18 8.85 -38.42 -21.15
N TYR A 19 8.82 -37.67 -20.05
CA TYR A 19 9.52 -38.01 -18.82
C TYR A 19 9.12 -39.38 -18.28
N LYS A 20 7.83 -39.72 -18.35
CA LYS A 20 7.33 -41.06 -17.95
C LYS A 20 7.95 -42.21 -18.76
N LYS A 21 8.44 -41.95 -19.98
CA LYS A 21 9.08 -42.95 -20.85
C LYS A 21 10.60 -42.95 -20.68
N THR A 22 11.18 -41.78 -20.43
CA THR A 22 12.63 -41.55 -20.29
C THR A 22 12.91 -40.65 -19.09
N PRO A 23 12.82 -41.18 -17.85
CA PRO A 23 12.96 -40.38 -16.63
C PRO A 23 14.39 -39.89 -16.38
N ASN A 24 15.40 -40.56 -16.97
CA ASN A 24 16.81 -40.20 -16.80
C ASN A 24 17.29 -39.11 -17.77
N ASP A 25 16.40 -38.55 -18.58
CA ASP A 25 16.73 -37.46 -19.51
C ASP A 25 16.88 -36.14 -18.74
N GLU A 26 18.09 -35.60 -18.71
CA GLU A 26 18.43 -34.36 -17.99
C GLU A 26 17.58 -33.17 -18.43
N VAL A 27 17.31 -33.03 -19.74
CA VAL A 27 16.52 -31.90 -20.26
C VAL A 27 15.07 -31.99 -19.77
N LEU A 28 14.49 -33.19 -19.76
CA LEU A 28 13.13 -33.39 -19.24
C LEU A 28 13.06 -33.15 -17.73
N GLN A 29 14.10 -33.54 -16.98
CA GLN A 29 14.22 -33.26 -15.55
C GLN A 29 14.25 -31.75 -15.27
N TRP A 30 15.06 -30.99 -16.02
CA TRP A 30 15.11 -29.53 -15.95
C TRP A 30 13.77 -28.89 -16.31
N MET A 31 13.09 -29.39 -17.34
CA MET A 31 11.77 -28.87 -17.74
C MET A 31 10.71 -29.10 -16.65
N LEU A 32 10.76 -30.21 -15.92
CA LEU A 32 9.89 -30.46 -14.77
C LEU A 32 10.20 -29.55 -13.57
N PHE A 33 11.49 -29.32 -13.30
CA PHE A 33 11.92 -28.38 -12.27
C PHE A 33 11.47 -26.94 -12.57
N LEU A 34 11.61 -26.49 -13.82
CA LEU A 34 11.19 -25.15 -14.25
C LEU A 34 9.66 -24.97 -14.27
N ASP A 35 8.90 -26.03 -14.55
CA ASP A 35 7.43 -26.01 -14.46
C ASP A 35 6.98 -25.87 -12.99
N ASN A 36 7.50 -26.73 -12.10
CA ASN A 36 7.22 -26.64 -10.66
C ASN A 36 8.28 -27.36 -9.81
N PRO A 37 9.16 -26.61 -9.10
CA PRO A 37 10.23 -27.19 -8.29
C PRO A 37 9.76 -27.87 -6.99
N GLU A 38 8.49 -27.68 -6.60
CA GLU A 38 7.90 -28.30 -5.39
C GLU A 38 7.12 -29.59 -5.67
N LYS A 39 7.10 -30.04 -6.92
CA LYS A 39 6.39 -31.27 -7.29
C LYS A 39 7.12 -32.50 -6.75
N GLU A 40 6.36 -33.52 -6.34
CA GLU A 40 6.92 -34.79 -5.81
C GLU A 40 7.90 -35.47 -6.78
N GLU A 41 7.66 -35.36 -8.10
CA GLU A 41 8.55 -35.87 -9.16
C GLU A 41 9.94 -35.22 -9.10
N VAL A 42 10.01 -33.91 -8.81
CA VAL A 42 11.27 -33.16 -8.70
C VAL A 42 12.05 -33.59 -7.46
N THR A 43 11.36 -33.84 -6.34
CA THR A 43 12.00 -34.35 -5.13
C THR A 43 12.70 -35.70 -5.38
N ARG A 44 12.11 -36.58 -6.20
CA ARG A 44 12.74 -37.85 -6.60
C ARG A 44 13.92 -37.63 -7.54
N ILE A 45 13.81 -36.69 -8.49
CA ILE A 45 14.91 -36.32 -9.38
C ILE A 45 16.12 -35.83 -8.58
N MET A 46 15.92 -35.07 -7.49
CA MET A 46 17.02 -34.58 -6.65
C MET A 46 17.83 -35.68 -5.95
N GLU A 47 17.27 -36.88 -5.80
CA GLU A 47 18.00 -38.02 -5.24
C GLU A 47 19.05 -38.55 -6.23
N GLU A 48 18.78 -38.43 -7.53
CA GLU A 48 19.61 -38.98 -8.61
C GLU A 48 20.44 -37.89 -9.33
N ASN A 49 19.89 -36.67 -9.47
CA ASN A 49 20.50 -35.55 -10.18
C ASN A 49 20.98 -34.46 -9.20
N LYS A 50 22.29 -34.33 -9.07
CA LYS A 50 22.95 -33.37 -8.17
C LYS A 50 22.72 -31.91 -8.58
N ASP A 51 22.62 -31.62 -9.87
CA ASP A 51 22.48 -30.25 -10.37
C ASP A 51 21.10 -29.68 -10.06
N ILE A 52 20.05 -30.50 -10.21
CA ILE A 52 18.67 -30.13 -9.83
C ILE A 52 18.57 -29.89 -8.32
N LYS A 53 19.27 -30.72 -7.53
CA LYS A 53 19.34 -30.54 -6.08
C LYS A 53 19.98 -29.20 -5.70
N GLU A 54 21.15 -28.88 -6.26
CA GLU A 54 21.83 -27.61 -6.01
C GLU A 54 20.97 -26.41 -6.46
N ALA A 55 20.32 -26.51 -7.61
CA ALA A 55 19.43 -25.47 -8.10
C ALA A 55 18.22 -25.24 -7.18
N LYS A 56 17.65 -26.29 -6.58
CA LYS A 56 16.58 -26.15 -5.59
C LYS A 56 17.07 -25.47 -4.31
N GLU A 57 18.21 -25.87 -3.77
CA GLU A 57 18.79 -25.28 -2.56
C GLU A 57 19.09 -23.79 -2.76
N GLU A 58 19.62 -23.42 -3.93
CA GLU A 58 19.88 -22.02 -4.28
C GLU A 58 18.59 -21.21 -4.48
N LEU A 59 17.57 -21.81 -5.10
CA LEU A 59 16.25 -21.21 -5.23
C LEU A 59 15.62 -20.93 -3.86
N GLU A 60 15.69 -21.89 -2.93
CA GLU A 60 15.20 -21.72 -1.56
C GLU A 60 15.95 -20.60 -0.84
N ARG A 61 17.27 -20.54 -1.00
CA ARG A 61 18.11 -19.48 -0.40
C ARG A 61 17.70 -18.09 -0.89
N ILE A 62 17.55 -17.91 -2.21
CA ILE A 62 17.12 -16.64 -2.80
C ILE A 62 15.68 -16.29 -2.38
N SER A 63 14.79 -17.28 -2.40
CA SER A 63 13.38 -17.11 -2.02
C SER A 63 13.23 -16.67 -0.55
N GLN A 64 14.05 -17.20 0.36
CA GLN A 64 14.06 -16.76 1.77
C GLN A 64 14.37 -15.27 1.90
N ASP A 65 15.40 -14.78 1.20
CA ASP A 65 15.77 -13.37 1.20
C ASP A 65 14.64 -12.48 0.65
N ASP A 66 14.03 -12.87 -0.47
CA ASP A 66 12.92 -12.11 -1.07
C ASP A 66 11.68 -12.08 -0.18
N ILE A 67 11.34 -13.19 0.49
CA ILE A 67 10.25 -13.24 1.46
C ILE A 67 10.55 -12.33 2.66
N LEU A 68 11.77 -12.36 3.19
CA LEU A 68 12.19 -11.51 4.30
C LEU A 68 12.16 -10.03 3.92
N ARG A 69 12.69 -9.69 2.74
CA ARG A 69 12.65 -8.35 2.17
C ARG A 69 11.22 -7.85 2.01
N ARG A 70 10.32 -8.68 1.47
CA ARG A 70 8.90 -8.33 1.28
C ARG A 70 8.20 -8.11 2.62
N LYS A 71 8.46 -8.96 3.63
CA LYS A 71 7.92 -8.79 4.99
C LYS A 71 8.39 -7.49 5.63
N ALA A 72 9.68 -7.16 5.53
CA ALA A 72 10.24 -5.92 6.05
C ALA A 72 9.62 -4.69 5.36
N LEU A 73 9.46 -4.72 4.04
CA LEU A 73 8.82 -3.66 3.28
C LEU A 73 7.35 -3.46 3.71
N ASN A 74 6.58 -4.54 3.80
CA ASN A 74 5.19 -4.49 4.24
C ASN A 74 5.08 -3.89 5.66
N ARG A 75 5.99 -4.26 6.58
CA ARG A 75 6.00 -3.70 7.92
C ARG A 75 6.25 -2.20 7.93
N THR A 76 7.19 -1.73 7.11
CA THR A 76 7.46 -0.29 6.95
C THR A 76 6.24 0.44 6.40
N LEU A 77 5.58 -0.13 5.39
CA LEU A 77 4.37 0.44 4.79
C LEU A 77 3.23 0.54 5.83
N GLU A 78 2.97 -0.52 6.59
CA GLU A 78 1.95 -0.51 7.66
C GLU A 78 2.20 0.60 8.70
N ILE A 79 3.45 0.86 9.04
CA ILE A 79 3.82 1.90 10.00
C ILE A 79 3.57 3.28 9.39
N ALA A 80 3.96 3.48 8.13
CA ALA A 80 3.74 4.73 7.41
C ALA A 80 2.24 5.05 7.29
N ASP A 81 1.42 4.06 6.89
CA ASP A 81 -0.03 4.21 6.77
C ASP A 81 -0.66 4.59 8.11
N LYS A 82 -0.26 3.93 9.21
CA LYS A 82 -0.76 4.26 10.56
C LYS A 82 -0.38 5.67 11.00
N LEU A 83 0.84 6.10 10.71
CA LEU A 83 1.29 7.46 11.02
C LEU A 83 0.51 8.49 10.22
N GLN A 84 0.27 8.22 8.93
CA GLN A 84 -0.50 9.10 8.07
C GLN A 84 -1.95 9.21 8.53
N LEU A 85 -2.63 8.10 8.80
CA LEU A 85 -4.01 8.10 9.32
C LEU A 85 -4.13 8.86 10.64
N LYS A 86 -3.15 8.71 11.55
CA LYS A 86 -3.12 9.46 12.80
C LYS A 86 -2.99 10.96 12.55
N LYS A 87 -2.09 11.35 11.65
CA LYS A 87 -1.89 12.76 11.29
C LYS A 87 -3.15 13.36 10.65
N GLU A 88 -3.76 12.66 9.71
CA GLU A 88 -5.00 13.07 9.07
C GLU A 88 -6.15 13.22 10.07
N ALA A 89 -6.26 12.30 11.03
CA ALA A 89 -7.25 12.39 12.10
C ALA A 89 -7.01 13.57 13.05
N GLU A 90 -5.74 13.84 13.41
CA GLU A 90 -5.38 15.00 14.22
C GLU A 90 -5.67 16.32 13.48
N GLU A 91 -5.30 16.42 12.21
CA GLU A 91 -5.60 17.59 11.37
C GLU A 91 -7.12 17.79 11.18
N ALA A 92 -7.88 16.71 10.99
CA ALA A 92 -9.34 16.77 10.89
C ALA A 92 -9.98 17.22 12.20
N LEU A 93 -9.49 16.74 13.35
CA LEU A 93 -9.96 17.16 14.66
C LEU A 93 -9.64 18.64 14.93
N GLU A 94 -8.45 19.09 14.57
CA GLU A 94 -8.02 20.48 14.74
C GLU A 94 -8.85 21.42 13.84
N LYS A 95 -9.02 21.07 12.56
CA LYS A 95 -9.92 21.79 11.64
C LYS A 95 -11.34 21.82 12.18
N GLY A 96 -11.87 20.68 12.65
CA GLY A 96 -13.21 20.61 13.23
C GLY A 96 -13.38 21.48 14.47
N LYS A 97 -12.39 21.51 15.38
CA LYS A 97 -12.38 22.41 16.55
C LYS A 97 -12.35 23.88 16.13
N ASN A 98 -11.53 24.24 15.16
CA ASN A 98 -11.42 25.62 14.68
C ASN A 98 -12.71 26.08 13.99
N ILE A 99 -13.34 25.22 13.19
CA ILE A 99 -14.65 25.50 12.58
C ILE A 99 -15.71 25.68 13.66
N GLY A 100 -15.82 24.75 14.62
CA GLY A 100 -16.80 24.85 15.70
C GLY A 100 -16.60 26.05 16.62
N LEU A 101 -15.34 26.48 16.84
CA LEU A 101 -15.04 27.70 17.57
C LEU A 101 -15.51 28.93 16.80
N LYS A 102 -15.20 29.01 15.50
CA LYS A 102 -15.67 30.11 14.63
C LYS A 102 -17.19 30.17 14.56
N GLU A 103 -17.88 29.05 14.40
CA GLU A 103 -19.35 29.00 14.38
C GLU A 103 -19.96 29.51 15.70
N LYS A 104 -19.41 29.10 16.84
CA LYS A 104 -19.85 29.61 18.15
C LYS A 104 -19.61 31.12 18.30
N THR A 105 -18.44 31.61 17.88
CA THR A 105 -18.13 33.05 17.88
C THR A 105 -19.15 33.80 17.01
N ASN A 106 -19.45 33.30 15.82
CA ASN A 106 -20.43 33.89 14.92
C ASN A 106 -21.85 33.89 15.53
N GLU A 107 -22.27 32.80 16.18
CA GLU A 107 -23.54 32.75 16.90
C GLU A 107 -23.63 33.77 18.04
N VAL A 108 -22.55 33.94 18.80
CA VAL A 108 -22.50 34.92 19.89
C VAL A 108 -22.61 36.34 19.33
N VAL A 109 -21.89 36.65 18.25
CA VAL A 109 -21.99 37.95 17.55
C VAL A 109 -23.44 38.23 17.11
N ILE A 110 -24.11 37.24 16.53
CA ILE A 110 -25.51 37.38 16.08
C ILE A 110 -26.45 37.61 17.27
N LYS A 111 -26.35 36.80 18.33
CA LYS A 111 -27.17 36.96 19.54
C LYS A 111 -26.99 38.33 20.18
N LEU A 112 -25.74 38.81 20.27
CA LEU A 112 -25.45 40.13 20.80
C LEU A 112 -26.03 41.24 19.91
N LYS A 113 -26.05 41.04 18.58
CA LYS A 113 -26.67 41.98 17.65
C LYS A 113 -28.20 42.00 17.78
N GLU A 114 -28.83 40.84 17.96
CA GLU A 114 -30.27 40.72 18.23
C GLU A 114 -30.68 41.41 19.55
N MET A 115 -29.78 41.47 20.54
CA MET A 115 -29.96 42.25 21.77
C MET A 115 -29.75 43.77 21.59
N ASN A 116 -29.65 44.26 20.35
CA ASN A 116 -29.48 45.67 20.01
C ASN A 116 -28.17 46.31 20.52
N LEU A 117 -27.13 45.50 20.81
CA LEU A 117 -25.83 46.04 21.19
C LEU A 117 -25.14 46.75 20.00
N PRO A 118 -24.43 47.87 20.25
CA PRO A 118 -23.64 48.55 19.22
C PRO A 118 -22.42 47.71 18.83
N ILE A 119 -22.00 47.84 17.57
CA ILE A 119 -20.93 47.01 16.97
C ILE A 119 -19.62 47.14 17.74
N GLU A 120 -19.28 48.33 18.22
CA GLU A 120 -18.12 48.61 19.07
C GLU A 120 -18.11 47.77 20.36
N GLN A 121 -19.26 47.60 21.01
CA GLN A 121 -19.38 46.81 22.23
C GLN A 121 -19.34 45.30 21.94
N ILE A 122 -19.89 44.87 20.80
CA ILE A 122 -19.82 43.47 20.36
C ILE A 122 -18.37 43.10 20.04
N ALA A 123 -17.68 43.90 19.22
CA ALA A 123 -16.27 43.73 18.89
C ALA A 123 -15.40 43.56 20.14
N LYS A 124 -15.63 44.41 21.15
CA LYS A 124 -14.94 44.33 22.44
C LYS A 124 -15.30 43.07 23.26
N ALA A 125 -16.53 42.58 23.18
CA ALA A 125 -16.99 41.42 23.94
C ALA A 125 -16.50 40.07 23.36
N VAL A 126 -16.32 40.00 22.04
CA VAL A 126 -15.83 38.79 21.35
C VAL A 126 -14.35 38.89 20.95
N GLU A 127 -13.67 39.96 21.37
CA GLU A 127 -12.26 40.25 21.10
C GLU A 127 -11.92 40.26 19.59
N LEU A 128 -12.84 40.78 18.78
CA LEU A 128 -12.70 40.91 17.32
C LEU A 128 -12.66 42.39 16.90
N ASN A 129 -12.19 42.67 15.69
CA ASN A 129 -12.29 44.03 15.14
C ASN A 129 -13.72 44.31 14.66
N GLU A 130 -14.07 45.59 14.56
CA GLU A 130 -15.38 45.98 14.04
C GLU A 130 -15.61 45.55 12.59
N GLU A 131 -14.54 45.45 11.80
CA GLU A 131 -14.59 44.95 10.41
C GLU A 131 -14.98 43.46 10.39
N ASP A 132 -14.31 42.62 11.18
CA ASP A 132 -14.61 41.19 11.31
C ASP A 132 -16.05 40.95 11.77
N VAL A 133 -16.54 41.74 12.73
CA VAL A 133 -17.94 41.68 13.21
C VAL A 133 -18.93 42.07 12.10
N LYS A 134 -18.60 43.07 11.28
CA LYS A 134 -19.45 43.46 10.14
C LYS A 134 -19.48 42.38 9.05
N GLU A 135 -18.36 41.71 8.79
CA GLU A 135 -18.30 40.58 7.86
C GLU A 135 -19.19 39.43 8.32
N ILE A 136 -19.07 39.00 9.58
CA ILE A 136 -19.91 37.94 10.16
C ILE A 136 -21.41 38.25 10.06
N LEU A 137 -21.79 39.52 10.25
CA LEU A 137 -23.18 39.97 10.15
C LEU A 137 -23.66 40.10 8.68
N ASN A 138 -22.76 40.28 7.72
CA ASN A 138 -23.07 40.36 6.29
C ASN A 138 -23.14 38.98 5.62
N GLU A 139 -22.40 37.97 6.08
CA GLU A 139 -22.43 36.60 5.54
C GLU A 139 -23.79 35.88 5.71
N LYS A 140 -24.67 36.38 6.59
CA LYS A 140 -26.01 35.83 6.83
C LYS A 140 -27.16 36.60 6.14
N LYS A 141 -26.86 37.59 5.29
CA LYS A 141 -27.85 38.27 4.44
C LYS A 141 -28.09 37.52 3.14
#